data_AF-A0A932K800-F1
#
_entry.id   AF-A0A932K800-F1
#
_cell.length_a   1.000
_cell.length_b   1.000
_cell.length_c   1.000
_cell.angle_alpha   90.00
_cell.angle_beta   90.00
_cell.angle_gamma   90.00
#
_symmetry.space_group_name_H-M   'P 1'
#
loop_
_entity.id
_entity.type
_entity.pdbx_description
1 polymer ?
#
loop_
_entity_poly.entity_id
_entity_poly.type
_entity_poly.pdbx_seq_one_letter_code
_entity_poly.pdbx_strand_id
1 'polypeptide(L)' 'MAHAFVDTSAWFAYVNRLDPDHSRIRGLFQTFEGRLVTSTFIFDETVTL' A
#
# COMPACT_ATOMS: atom_id res chain seq x y z
N MET A 1 3.87 -3.87 19.01
CA MET A 1 3.02 -3.69 17.82
C MET A 1 3.92 -3.63 16.61
N ALA A 2 3.63 -4.37 15.54
CA ALA A 2 4.43 -4.37 14.33
C ALA A 2 4.10 -3.16 13.44
N HIS A 3 5.12 -2.58 12.81
CA HIS A 3 4.96 -1.53 11.80
C HIS A 3 5.49 -2.04 10.46
N ALA A 4 4.72 -1.85 9.40
CA ALA A 4 5.16 -2.10 8.04
C ALA A 4 5.28 -0.76 7.32
N PHE A 5 6.46 -0.48 6.76
CA PHE A 5 6.66 0.69 5.93
C PHE A 5 6.20 0.38 4.50
N VAL A 6 5.21 1.12 4.01
CA VAL A 6 4.51 0.85 2.76
C VAL A 6 4.97 1.84 1.70
N ASP A 7 5.54 1.27 0.65
CA ASP A 7 6.05 1.96 -0.54
C ASP A 7 4.93 2.30 -1.55
N THR A 8 5.24 3.21 -2.49
CA THR A 8 4.33 3.67 -3.56
C THR A 8 3.75 2.51 -4.35
N SER A 9 4.59 1.54 -4.73
CA SER A 9 4.17 0.36 -5.49
C SER A 9 3.03 -0.43 -4.83
N ALA A 10 3.07 -0.57 -3.50
CA ALA A 10 2.02 -1.25 -2.75
C ALA A 10 0.74 -0.41 -2.67
N TRP A 11 0.84 0.91 -2.49
CA TRP A 11 -0.32 1.78 -2.54
C TRP A 11 -0.97 1.80 -3.93
N PHE A 12 -0.17 1.86 -4.99
CA PHE A 12 -0.65 1.82 -6.36
C PHE A 12 -1.42 0.52 -6.65
N ALA A 13 -0.84 -0.64 -6.33
CA ALA A 13 -1.51 -1.93 -6.46
C ALA A 13 -2.80 -2.01 -5.61
N TYR A 14 -2.80 -1.40 -4.42
CA TYR A 14 -4.00 -1.36 -3.57
C TYR A 14 -5.15 -0.54 -4.17
N VAL A 15 -4.88 0.60 -4.79
CA VAL A 15 -5.94 1.47 -5.34
C VAL A 15 -6.34 1.10 -6.77
N ASN A 16 -5.41 0.60 -7.58
CA ASN A 16 -5.65 0.20 -8.96
C ASN A 16 -6.22 -1.22 -9.03
N ARG A 17 -7.53 -1.35 -9.30
CA ARG A 17 -8.21 -2.66 -9.41
C ARG A 17 -7.75 -3.53 -10.58
N LEU A 18 -7.09 -2.94 -11.58
CA LEU A 18 -6.54 -3.65 -12.73
C LEU A 18 -5.10 -4.09 -12.51
N ASP A 19 -4.48 -3.67 -11.40
CA ASP A 19 -3.15 -4.12 -11.05
C ASP A 19 -3.15 -5.64 -10.78
N PRO A 20 -2.23 -6.42 -11.38
CA PRO A 20 -2.16 -7.86 -11.17
C PRO A 20 -2.03 -8.26 -9.69
N ASP A 21 -1.44 -7.40 -8.86
CA ASP A 21 -1.23 -7.62 -7.44
C ASP A 21 -2.35 -7.07 -6.54
N HIS A 22 -3.38 -6.45 -7.12
CA HIS A 22 -4.46 -5.80 -6.36
C HIS A 22 -5.06 -6.71 -5.27
N SER A 23 -5.47 -7.91 -5.66
CA SER A 23 -6.10 -8.87 -4.74
C SER A 23 -5.17 -9.29 -3.61
N ARG A 24 -3.87 -9.46 -3.92
CA ARG A 24 -2.83 -9.86 -2.96
C ARG A 24 -2.58 -8.76 -1.94
N ILE A 25 -2.37 -7.53 -2.39
CA ILE A 25 -2.10 -6.39 -1.51
C ILE A 25 -3.33 -6.02 -0.69
N ARG A 26 -4.53 -6.04 -1.29
CA ARG A 26 -5.78 -5.79 -0.58
C ARG A 26 -5.99 -6.79 0.56
N GLY A 27 -5.74 -8.08 0.31
CA GLY A 27 -5.79 -9.11 1.35
C GLY A 27 -4.78 -8.82 2.47
N LEU A 28 -3.53 -8.54 2.11
CA LEU A 28 -2.48 -8.25 3.08
C LEU A 28 -2.81 -7.04 3.97
N PHE A 29 -3.30 -5.93 3.39
CA PHE A 29 -3.67 -4.74 4.17
C PHE A 29 -4.86 -4.99 5.10
N GLN A 30 -5.80 -5.85 4.71
CA GLN A 30 -6.97 -6.19 5.52
C GLN A 30 -6.64 -7.13 6.68
N THR A 31 -5.65 -8.01 6.52
CA THR A 31 -5.27 -9.00 7.54
C THR A 31 -4.07 -8.58 8.40
N PHE A 32 -3.39 -7.49 8.07
CA PHE A 32 -2.19 -7.07 8.79
C PHE A 32 -2.54 -6.53 10.18
N GLU A 33 -2.15 -7.28 11.21
CA GLU A 33 -2.29 -6.86 12.62
C GLU A 33 -1.13 -5.94 13.02
N GLY A 34 -1.23 -4.67 12.64
CA GLY A 34 -0.21 -3.66 12.94
C GLY A 34 -0.54 -2.29 12.36
N ARG A 35 0.47 -1.43 12.22
CA ARG A 35 0.33 -0.15 11.51
C ARG A 35 1.03 -0.17 10.17
N LEU A 36 0.29 0.19 9.12
CA LEU A 36 0.85 0.56 7.83
C LEU A 36 1.33 2.01 7.95
N VAL A 37 2.61 2.24 7.71
CA VAL A 37 3.26 3.55 7.83
C VAL A 37 3.83 3.92 6.47
N THR A 38 3.71 5.18 6.06
CA THR A 38 4.30 5.66 4.81
C THR A 38 4.92 7.05 5.03
N SER A 39 5.62 7.58 4.04
CA SER A 39 6.20 8.93 4.09
C SER A 39 5.40 9.92 3.24
N THR A 40 5.62 11.21 3.47
CA THR A 40 5.03 12.27 2.62
C THR A 40 5.51 12.19 1.17
N PHE A 41 6.72 11.70 0.94
CA PHE A 41 7.28 11.51 -0.41
C PHE A 41 6.58 10.36 -1.16
N ILE A 42 6.35 9.23 -0.48
CA ILE A 42 5.61 8.10 -1.06
C ILE A 42 4.14 8.48 -1.32
N PHE A 43 3.54 9.24 -0.41
CA PHE A 43 2.18 9.74 -0.62
C PHE A 43 2.07 10.67 -1.84
N ASP A 44 3.01 11.61 -1.98
CA ASP A 44 3.08 12.50 -3.14
C ASP A 44 3.21 11.71 -4.45
N GLU A 45 4.16 10.76 -4.50
CA GLU A 45 4.34 9.89 -5.66
C GLU A 45 3.06 9.11 -6.00
N THR A 46 2.41 8.52 -4.99
CA THR A 46 1.16 7.75 -5.16
C THR A 46 0.03 8.58 -5.75
N VAL A 47 -0.08 9.87 -5.41
CA VAL A 47 -1.12 10.77 -5.94
C VAL A 47 -0.83 11.20 -7.38
N THR A 48 0.45 11.23 -7.78
CA THR A 48 0.87 11.68 -9.12
C THR A 48 0.92 10.60 -10.20
N LEU A 49 0.86 9.31 -9.82
CA LEU A 49 0.82 8.16 -10.74
C LEU A 49 -0.58 7.91 -11.30
#